data_AF-F2Z4B1-F1
#
_entry.id   AF-F2Z4B1-F1
#
_cell.length_a   1.000
_cell.length_b   1.000
_cell.length_c   1.000
_cell.angle_alpha   90.00
_cell.angle_beta   90.00
_cell.angle_gamma   90.00
#
_symmetry.space_group_name_H-M   'P 1'
#
loop_
_entity.id
_entity.type
_entity.pdbx_description
1 polymer ?
#
loop_
_entity_poly.entity_id
_entity_poly.type
_entity_poly.pdbx_seq_one_letter_code
_entity_poly.pdbx_strand_id
1 'polypeptide(L)'
;MAETEEEEDSEAWLRLKPVEPLPSQCCGSGCSPCVFDLYYRDLERWETARARNDRSLLSGKQPPESQISIEYLLYTRPYKPMRICE
;
A
#
# COMPACT_ATOMS: atom_id res chain seq x y z
N MET A 1 2.59 19.51 31.97
CA MET A 1 1.53 18.62 31.44
C MET A 1 0.98 19.23 30.16
N ALA A 2 1.83 19.44 29.15
CA ALA A 2 1.44 19.86 27.81
C ALA A 2 2.36 19.19 26.76
N GLU A 3 3.27 18.33 27.21
CA GLU A 3 4.34 17.74 26.40
C GLU A 3 3.90 16.41 25.77
N THR A 4 2.79 15.81 26.22
CA THR A 4 2.37 14.48 25.76
C THR A 4 1.42 14.51 24.56
N GLU A 5 0.69 15.59 24.34
CA GLU A 5 -0.39 15.63 23.34
C GLU A 5 0.11 15.89 21.91
N GLU A 6 1.13 16.73 21.73
CA GLU A 6 1.73 17.00 20.41
C GLU A 6 2.65 15.86 19.93
N GLU A 7 3.24 15.13 20.88
CA GLU A 7 4.05 13.94 20.62
C GLU A 7 3.18 12.75 20.18
N GLU A 8 1.99 12.58 20.76
CA GLU A 8 1.04 11.53 20.39
C GLU A 8 0.51 11.67 18.96
N ASP A 9 0.22 12.89 18.49
CA ASP A 9 -0.23 13.09 17.11
C ASP A 9 0.87 12.75 16.11
N SER A 10 2.10 13.17 16.41
CA SER A 10 3.29 12.88 15.61
C SER A 10 3.57 11.37 15.55
N GLU A 11 3.53 10.68 16.68
CA GLU A 11 3.65 9.22 16.79
C GLU A 11 2.54 8.51 16.00
N ALA A 12 1.30 8.97 16.09
CA ALA A 12 0.17 8.40 15.35
C ALA A 12 0.37 8.52 13.83
N TRP A 13 0.89 9.64 13.33
CA TRP A 13 1.26 9.79 11.92
C TRP A 13 2.44 8.89 11.51
N LEU A 14 3.45 8.73 12.38
CA LEU A 14 4.57 7.82 12.13
C LEU A 14 4.14 6.37 12.01
N ARG A 15 3.19 5.92 12.85
CA ARG A 15 2.63 4.55 12.80
C ARG A 15 1.83 4.26 11.53
N LEU A 16 1.29 5.30 10.91
CA LEU A 16 0.55 5.21 9.64
C LEU A 16 1.47 5.26 8.41
N LYS A 17 2.75 5.63 8.57
CA LYS A 17 3.70 5.73 7.47
C LYS A 17 4.02 4.33 6.95
N PRO A 18 3.94 4.09 5.62
CA PRO A 18 4.37 2.81 5.07
C PRO A 18 5.84 2.55 5.39
N VAL A 19 6.15 1.30 5.67
CA VAL A 19 7.52 0.86 5.97
C VAL A 19 8.24 0.59 4.66
N GLU A 20 9.45 1.13 4.54
CA GLU A 20 10.30 0.87 3.37
C GLU A 20 10.63 -0.63 3.27
N PRO A 21 10.37 -1.27 2.12
CA PRO A 21 10.64 -2.68 1.96
C PRO A 21 12.14 -2.95 1.87
N LEU A 22 12.57 -4.05 2.49
CA LEU A 22 13.95 -4.50 2.38
C LEU A 22 14.25 -4.98 0.95
N PRO A 23 15.50 -4.86 0.47
CA PRO A 23 15.88 -5.39 -0.84
C PRO A 23 15.67 -6.90 -0.94
N SER A 24 15.73 -7.65 0.17
CA SER A 24 15.40 -9.08 0.22
C SER A 24 13.92 -9.40 0.02
N GLN A 25 13.02 -8.42 0.17
CA GLN A 25 11.59 -8.55 -0.16
C GLN A 25 11.34 -8.32 -1.66
N CYS A 26 12.33 -7.78 -2.39
CA CYS A 26 12.27 -7.69 -3.83
C CYS A 26 12.57 -9.05 -4.43
N CYS A 27 11.64 -9.58 -5.22
CA CYS A 27 11.79 -10.85 -5.93
C CYS A 27 12.99 -10.86 -6.90
N GLY A 28 13.50 -9.68 -7.32
CA GLY A 28 14.67 -9.58 -8.21
C GLY A 28 14.46 -10.08 -9.64
N SER A 29 13.29 -10.66 -9.95
CA SER A 29 12.96 -11.24 -11.25
C SER A 29 12.05 -10.36 -12.12
N GLY A 30 11.86 -9.08 -11.76
CA GLY A 30 11.04 -8.14 -12.54
C GLY A 30 9.53 -8.31 -12.41
N CYS A 31 9.04 -8.83 -11.27
CA CYS A 31 7.60 -8.92 -10.99
C CYS A 31 6.97 -7.52 -10.99
N SER A 32 5.84 -7.38 -11.70
CA SER A 32 5.02 -6.17 -11.69
C SER A 32 3.66 -6.47 -11.03
N PRO A 33 3.25 -5.71 -9.99
CA PRO A 33 3.93 -4.54 -9.43
C PRO A 33 5.15 -4.87 -8.56
N CYS A 34 6.20 -4.04 -8.61
CA CYS A 34 7.36 -4.20 -7.73
C CYS A 34 6.99 -3.82 -6.30
N VAL A 35 7.64 -4.44 -5.31
CA VAL A 35 7.45 -4.09 -3.89
C VAL A 35 7.72 -2.60 -3.62
N PHE A 36 8.69 -2.01 -4.33
CA PHE A 36 8.99 -0.59 -4.24
C PHE A 36 7.89 0.28 -4.88
N ASP A 37 7.28 -0.16 -5.98
CA ASP A 37 6.17 0.57 -6.60
C ASP A 37 4.97 0.67 -5.66
N LEU A 38 4.65 -0.43 -4.96
CA LEU A 38 3.59 -0.45 -3.96
C LEU A 38 3.92 0.50 -2.80
N TYR A 39 5.16 0.46 -2.31
CA TYR A 39 5.63 1.36 -1.26
C TYR A 39 5.49 2.83 -1.65
N TYR A 40 5.98 3.24 -2.83
CA TYR A 40 5.89 4.65 -3.25
C TYR A 40 4.45 5.11 -3.43
N ARG A 41 3.57 4.26 -3.96
CA ARG A 41 2.15 4.56 -4.07
C ARG A 41 1.51 4.79 -2.71
N ASP A 42 1.81 3.93 -1.74
CA ASP A 42 1.24 4.03 -0.39
C ASP A 42 1.87 5.20 0.37
N LEU A 43 3.14 5.53 0.12
CA LEU A 43 3.85 6.69 0.66
C LEU A 43 3.23 8.01 0.18
N GLU A 44 2.93 8.14 -1.11
CA GLU A 44 2.27 9.34 -1.66
C GLU A 44 0.89 9.58 -1.00
N ARG A 45 0.13 8.50 -0.77
CA ARG A 45 -1.15 8.57 -0.04
C ARG A 45 -0.94 9.06 1.39
N TRP A 46 0.06 8.53 2.08
CA TRP A 46 0.41 8.96 3.43
C TRP A 46 0.85 10.43 3.50
N GLU A 47 1.71 10.87 2.57
CA GLU A 47 2.17 12.26 2.51
C GLU A 47 0.99 13.21 2.25
N THR A 48 0.10 12.85 1.34
CA THR A 48 -1.12 13.61 1.05
C THR A 48 -2.05 13.68 2.27
N ALA A 49 -2.26 12.56 2.95
CA ALA A 49 -3.07 12.47 4.16
C ALA A 49 -2.49 13.33 5.28
N ARG A 50 -1.17 13.23 5.50
CA ARG A 50 -0.45 14.00 6.51
C ARG A 50 -0.48 15.50 6.22
N ALA A 51 -0.28 15.89 4.97
CA ALA A 51 -0.35 17.30 4.55
C ALA A 51 -1.75 17.89 4.74
N ARG A 52 -2.81 17.09 4.57
CA ARG A 52 -4.20 17.49 4.81
C ARG A 52 -4.65 17.32 6.26
N ASN A 53 -3.81 16.71 7.10
CA ASN A 53 -4.17 16.23 8.44
C ASN A 53 -5.44 15.34 8.44
N ASP A 54 -5.70 14.61 7.35
CA ASP A 54 -6.88 13.78 7.19
C ASP A 54 -6.48 12.30 7.10
N ARG A 55 -6.55 11.61 8.24
CA ARG A 55 -6.21 10.17 8.36
C ARG A 55 -7.20 9.26 7.66
N SER A 56 -8.41 9.73 7.37
CA SER A 56 -9.44 8.94 6.70
C SER A 56 -9.00 8.55 5.29
N LEU A 57 -8.15 9.37 4.66
CA LEU A 57 -7.55 9.10 3.36
C LEU A 57 -6.67 7.84 3.34
N LEU A 58 -6.16 7.40 4.50
CA LEU A 58 -5.38 6.17 4.65
C LEU A 58 -6.23 4.94 4.99
N SER A 59 -7.45 5.16 5.49
CA SER A 59 -8.42 4.10 5.77
C SER A 59 -9.04 3.52 4.49
N GLY A 60 -8.85 4.20 3.35
CA GLY A 60 -9.21 3.70 2.03
C GLY A 60 -8.44 2.43 1.70
N LYS A 61 -9.13 1.29 1.83
CA LYS A 61 -8.60 -0.04 1.54
C LYS A 61 -7.77 -0.05 0.24
N GLN A 62 -6.74 -0.89 0.25
CA GLN A 62 -5.95 -1.29 -0.90
C GLN A 62 -6.81 -1.37 -2.18
N PRO A 63 -6.24 -1.10 -3.37
CA PRO A 63 -6.95 -1.19 -4.64
C PRO A 63 -7.77 -2.49 -4.72
N PRO A 64 -8.90 -2.48 -5.44
CA PRO A 64 -9.92 -3.51 -5.35
C PRO A 64 -9.45 -4.85 -5.94
N GLU A 65 -8.61 -5.58 -5.22
CA GLU A 65 -8.50 -7.03 -5.34
C GLU A 65 -9.66 -7.72 -4.61
N SER A 66 -10.33 -7.01 -3.69
CA SER A 66 -11.46 -7.52 -2.89
C SER A 66 -12.83 -6.95 -3.26
N GLN A 67 -12.92 -6.02 -4.23
CA GLN A 67 -14.19 -5.54 -4.80
C GLN A 67 -14.28 -5.76 -6.31
N ILE A 68 -13.63 -6.82 -6.78
CA ILE A 68 -13.86 -7.28 -8.14
C ILE A 68 -15.31 -7.77 -8.18
N SER A 69 -16.18 -7.09 -8.94
CA SER A 69 -17.55 -7.58 -9.15
C SER A 69 -17.47 -9.02 -9.67
N ILE A 70 -18.38 -9.88 -9.23
CA ILE A 70 -18.42 -11.28 -9.69
C ILE A 70 -18.40 -11.33 -11.23
N GLU A 71 -19.03 -10.35 -11.88
CA GLU A 71 -19.02 -10.15 -13.33
C GLU A 71 -17.62 -9.88 -13.90
N TYR A 72 -16.79 -9.07 -13.24
CA TYR A 72 -15.41 -8.81 -13.65
C TYR A 72 -14.48 -10.01 -13.40
N LEU A 73 -14.72 -10.80 -12.34
CA LEU A 73 -13.98 -12.04 -12.06
C LEU A 73 -14.29 -13.14 -13.10
N LEU A 74 -15.53 -13.18 -13.60
CA LEU A 74 -15.97 -14.07 -14.68
C LEU A 74 -15.47 -13.62 -16.05
N TYR A 75 -15.35 -12.30 -16.28
CA TYR A 75 -14.80 -11.74 -17.53
C TYR A 75 -13.27 -11.89 -17.63
N THR A 76 -12.56 -12.06 -16.51
CA THR A 76 -11.08 -12.07 -16.44
C THR A 76 -10.44 -13.40 -16.03
N ARG A 77 -11.13 -14.54 -16.14
CA ARG A 77 -10.47 -15.86 -16.05
C ARG A 77 -10.38 -16.51 -17.44
N PRO A 78 -9.20 -16.99 -17.89
CA PRO A 78 -8.02 -17.32 -17.09
C PRO A 78 -6.79 -16.48 -17.51
N TYR A 79 -6.24 -15.70 -16.59
CA TYR A 79 -4.80 -15.43 -16.65
C TYR A 79 -4.09 -16.78 -16.45
N LYS A 80 -3.83 -17.40 -17.60
CA LYS A 80 -2.71 -18.22 -18.02
C LYS A 80 -1.84 -18.74 -16.87
N PRO A 81 -1.56 -20.06 -16.81
CA PRO A 81 -0.67 -20.60 -15.80
C PRO A 81 0.62 -19.79 -15.80
N MET A 82 0.90 -19.20 -14.65
CA MET A 82 2.19 -18.68 -14.25
C MET A 82 3.23 -19.67 -14.77
N ARG A 83 3.90 -19.32 -15.87
CA ARG A 83 5.08 -20.09 -16.29
C ARG A 83 6.07 -19.88 -15.17
N ILE A 84 6.20 -20.91 -14.36
CA ILE A 84 7.41 -21.19 -13.60
C ILE A 84 8.53 -21.10 -14.62
N CYS A 85 9.38 -20.08 -14.49
CA CYS A 85 10.58 -19.96 -15.30
C CYS A 85 11.45 -21.20 -15.01
N GLU A 86 11.73 -21.99 -16.05
CA GLU A 86 12.88 -22.93 -16.07
C GLU A 86 14.20 -22.14 -16.17
#